data_AF-A0A7S1XJC8-F1
#
_entry.id   AF-A0A7S1XJC8-F1
#
_cell.length_a   1.000
_cell.length_b   1.000
_cell.length_c   1.000
_cell.angle_alpha   90.00
_cell.angle_beta   90.00
_cell.angle_gamma   90.00
#
_symmetry.space_group_name_H-M   'P 1'
#
loop_
_entity.id
_entity.type
_entity.pdbx_description
1 polymer ?
#
loop_
_entity_poly.entity_id
_entity_poly.type
_entity_poly.pdbx_seq_one_letter_code
_entity_poly.pdbx_strand_id
1 'polypeptide(L)'
;NRIQASVLGKARLEAARQLCPDVRLALELVRFAPELEPAMQYTFGSTLICPDLESAKRLAFDDRVRARTVTLDGDIFDPAGTLTGGSSTKSNHATARGEQSTSLGIIRDLAA
;
A
#
# COMPACT_ATOMS: atom_id res chain seq x y z
N ASN A 1 -8.52 -9.61 20.07
CA ASN A 1 -8.42 -9.24 18.64
C ASN A 1 -7.07 -9.72 18.12
N ARG A 2 -6.97 -10.84 17.39
CA ARG A 2 -5.68 -11.33 16.86
C ARG A 2 -5.41 -10.60 15.55
N ILE A 3 -4.44 -9.68 15.56
CA ILE A 3 -3.98 -9.00 14.36
C ILE A 3 -3.25 -10.04 13.52
N GLN A 4 -3.95 -10.65 12.56
CA GLN A 4 -3.35 -11.54 11.56
C GLN A 4 -2.60 -10.65 10.57
N ALA A 5 -1.31 -10.45 10.80
CA ALA A 5 -0.42 -9.89 9.80
C ALA A 5 -0.21 -10.96 8.72
N SER A 6 -0.97 -10.89 7.62
CA SER A 6 -0.70 -11.73 6.45
C SER A 6 0.21 -10.95 5.51
N VAL A 7 1.50 -11.28 5.52
CA VAL A 7 2.39 -10.90 4.43
C VAL A 7 1.90 -11.58 3.15
N LEU A 8 1.97 -10.88 2.02
CA LEU A 8 1.57 -11.41 0.73
C LEU A 8 2.36 -12.71 0.46
N GLY A 9 1.64 -13.82 0.31
CA GLY A 9 2.27 -15.12 0.04
C GLY A 9 3.06 -15.10 -1.27
N LYS A 10 4.11 -15.91 -1.36
CA LYS A 10 5.01 -15.99 -2.54
C LYS A 10 4.24 -16.11 -3.86
N ALA A 11 3.23 -16.98 -3.91
CA ALA A 11 2.40 -17.17 -5.11
C ALA A 11 1.69 -15.89 -5.60
N ARG A 12 1.19 -15.05 -4.68
CA ARG A 12 0.53 -13.77 -5.02
C ARG A 12 1.56 -12.75 -5.50
N LEU A 13 2.74 -12.73 -4.89
CA LEU A 13 3.85 -11.86 -5.32
C LEU A 13 4.38 -12.26 -6.69
N GLU A 14 4.47 -13.55 -6.99
CA GLU A 14 4.85 -14.04 -8.31
C GLU A 14 3.80 -13.69 -9.38
N ALA A 15 2.52 -13.87 -9.07
CA ALA A 15 1.43 -13.42 -9.95
C ALA A 15 1.48 -11.90 -10.18
N ALA A 16 1.80 -11.13 -9.14
CA ALA A 16 2.00 -9.69 -9.27
C ALA A 16 3.17 -9.35 -10.21
N ARG A 17 4.30 -10.04 -10.07
CA ARG A 17 5.48 -9.85 -10.93
C ARG A 17 5.22 -10.21 -12.40
N GLN A 18 4.32 -11.16 -12.67
CA GLN A 18 3.89 -11.48 -14.03
C GLN A 18 3.10 -10.34 -14.68
N LEU A 19 2.35 -9.57 -13.90
CA LEU A 19 1.57 -8.42 -14.37
C LEU A 19 2.40 -7.15 -14.46
N CYS A 20 3.34 -6.98 -13.52
CA CYS A 20 4.23 -5.83 -13.44
C CYS A 20 5.61 -6.29 -12.95
N PRO A 21 6.63 -6.35 -13.82
CA PRO A 21 7.96 -6.83 -13.42
C PRO A 21 8.62 -5.95 -12.36
N ASP A 22 8.33 -4.65 -12.34
CA ASP A 22 8.86 -3.68 -11.38
C ASP A 22 8.05 -3.57 -10.07
N VAL A 23 7.14 -4.51 -9.80
CA VAL A 23 6.37 -4.51 -8.54
C VAL A 23 7.24 -4.90 -7.34
N ARG A 24 7.08 -4.17 -6.24
CA ARG A 24 7.82 -4.39 -4.99
C ARG A 24 6.87 -4.40 -3.79
N LEU A 25 7.23 -5.13 -2.73
CA LEU A 25 6.48 -5.03 -1.49
C LEU A 25 6.85 -3.73 -0.78
N ALA A 26 5.87 -3.02 -0.22
CA ALA A 26 6.15 -1.81 0.55
C ALA A 26 7.10 -2.09 1.74
N LEU A 27 6.96 -3.28 2.37
CA LEU A 27 7.84 -3.73 3.46
C LEU A 27 9.32 -3.82 3.06
N GLU A 28 9.64 -4.06 1.79
CA GLU A 28 11.02 -4.13 1.30
C GLU A 28 11.65 -2.75 1.07
N LEU A 29 10.82 -1.70 1.01
CA LEU A 29 11.23 -0.33 0.66
C LEU A 29 11.35 0.58 1.88
N VAL A 30 10.82 0.17 3.02
CA VAL A 30 10.77 0.95 4.26
C VAL A 30 11.77 0.40 5.28
N ARG A 31 12.50 1.28 5.96
CA ARG A 31 13.40 0.92 7.06
C ARG A 31 12.70 1.21 8.38
N PHE A 32 12.62 0.21 9.25
CA PHE A 32 11.96 0.33 10.56
C PHE A 32 12.77 -0.36 11.65
N ALA A 33 12.57 0.07 12.89
CA ALA A 33 13.10 -0.62 14.05
C ALA A 33 12.47 -2.03 14.14
N PRO A 34 13.23 -3.07 14.51
CA PRO A 34 12.73 -4.45 14.57
C PRO A 34 11.54 -4.62 15.53
N GLU A 35 11.44 -3.76 16.54
CA GLU A 35 10.32 -3.72 17.48
C GLU A 35 8.98 -3.37 16.81
N LEU A 36 9.01 -2.68 15.67
CA LEU A 36 7.84 -2.28 14.88
C LEU A 36 7.48 -3.29 13.79
N GLU A 37 8.27 -4.35 13.61
CA GLU A 37 8.04 -5.38 12.59
C GLU A 37 6.60 -5.89 12.52
N PRO A 38 5.91 -6.28 13.62
CA PRO A 38 4.53 -6.74 13.54
C PRO A 38 3.55 -5.67 13.05
N ALA A 39 3.77 -4.39 13.40
CA ALA A 39 2.95 -3.28 12.93
C ALA A 39 3.18 -2.98 11.45
N MET A 40 4.44 -3.11 11.01
CA MET A 40 4.85 -2.89 9.62
C MET A 40 4.37 -4.02 8.72
N GLN A 41 4.46 -5.28 9.16
CA GLN A 41 3.90 -6.42 8.44
C GLN A 41 2.36 -6.32 8.34
N TYR A 42 1.69 -5.78 9.37
CA TYR A 42 0.25 -5.56 9.31
C TYR A 42 -0.14 -4.48 8.28
N THR A 43 0.60 -3.37 8.25
CA THR A 43 0.28 -2.21 7.40
C THR A 43 0.75 -2.42 5.95
N PHE A 44 1.97 -2.92 5.78
CA PHE A 44 2.70 -2.99 4.52
C PHE A 44 2.92 -4.41 4.00
N GLY A 45 2.64 -5.44 4.80
CA GLY A 45 2.81 -6.83 4.37
C GLY A 45 1.91 -7.24 3.21
N SER A 46 0.79 -6.54 3.02
CA SER A 46 -0.14 -6.75 1.89
C SER A 46 -0.15 -5.60 0.87
N THR A 47 0.76 -4.64 1.01
CA THR A 47 0.84 -3.45 0.15
C THR A 47 1.93 -3.64 -0.91
N LEU A 48 1.54 -3.50 -2.17
CA LEU A 48 2.41 -3.52 -3.34
C LEU A 48 2.66 -2.11 -3.85
N ILE A 49 3.88 -1.84 -4.30
CA ILE A 49 4.26 -0.60 -4.95
C ILE A 49 4.59 -0.90 -6.41
N CYS A 50 4.09 -0.08 -7.31
CA CYS A 50 4.34 -0.18 -8.75
C CYS A 50 4.51 1.20 -9.39
N PRO A 51 5.20 1.30 -10.54
CA PRO A 51 5.40 2.56 -11.22
C PRO A 51 4.14 3.04 -11.96
N ASP A 52 3.38 2.13 -12.59
CA ASP A 52 2.28 2.50 -13.48
C ASP A 52 0.89 2.38 -12.86
N LEU A 53 0.01 3.33 -13.19
CA LEU A 53 -1.39 3.32 -12.78
C LEU A 53 -2.20 2.17 -13.39
N GLU A 54 -1.91 1.77 -14.63
CA GLU A 54 -2.55 0.59 -15.25
C GLU A 54 -2.16 -0.70 -14.56
N SER A 55 -0.88 -0.87 -14.26
CA SER A 55 -0.35 -1.99 -13.48
C SER A 55 -0.97 -2.00 -12.08
N ALA A 56 -1.06 -0.85 -11.42
CA ALA A 56 -1.67 -0.73 -10.09
C ALA A 56 -3.12 -1.21 -10.05
N LYS A 57 -3.93 -0.78 -11.02
CA LYS A 57 -5.32 -1.22 -11.17
C LYS A 57 -5.39 -2.72 -11.41
N ARG A 58 -4.57 -3.26 -12.33
CA ARG A 58 -4.53 -4.70 -12.61
C ARG A 58 -4.17 -5.49 -11.37
N LEU A 59 -3.11 -5.12 -10.65
CA LEU A 59 -2.67 -5.78 -9.43
C LEU A 59 -3.72 -5.73 -8.32
N ALA A 60 -4.40 -4.60 -8.17
CA ALA A 60 -5.43 -4.44 -7.16
C ALA A 60 -6.66 -5.31 -7.44
N PHE A 61 -7.09 -5.41 -8.70
CA PHE A 61 -8.34 -6.07 -9.07
C PHE A 61 -8.18 -7.46 -9.71
N ASP A 62 -6.96 -7.96 -9.94
CA ASP A 62 -6.70 -9.33 -10.43
C ASP A 62 -6.98 -10.35 -9.33
N ASP A 63 -7.80 -11.37 -9.62
CA ASP A 63 -8.21 -12.40 -8.65
C ASP A 63 -7.04 -13.17 -8.01
N ARG A 64 -5.90 -13.31 -8.71
CA ARG A 64 -4.72 -14.02 -8.22
C ARG A 64 -3.91 -13.17 -7.25
N VAL A 65 -3.92 -11.85 -7.42
CA VAL A 65 -3.14 -10.91 -6.61
C VAL A 65 -4.01 -10.27 -5.55
N ARG A 66 -5.05 -9.55 -5.95
CA ARG A 66 -6.06 -8.87 -5.14
C ARG A 66 -5.48 -8.22 -3.88
N ALA A 67 -4.53 -7.31 -4.07
CA ALA A 67 -3.76 -6.67 -2.99
C ALA A 67 -3.89 -5.14 -3.03
N ARG A 68 -3.64 -4.47 -1.89
CA ARG A 68 -3.55 -3.00 -1.90
C ARG A 68 -2.32 -2.62 -2.74
N THR A 69 -2.52 -1.73 -3.70
CA THR A 69 -1.45 -1.32 -4.62
C THR A 69 -1.31 0.19 -4.61
N VAL A 70 -0.08 0.68 -4.60
CA VAL A 70 0.25 2.10 -4.55
C VAL A 70 1.15 2.46 -5.73
N THR A 71 0.84 3.55 -6.44
CA THR A 71 1.69 4.08 -7.51
C THR A 71 2.78 4.99 -6.93
N LEU A 72 3.85 5.23 -7.69
CA LEU A 72 4.85 6.24 -7.32
C LEU A 72 4.28 7.66 -7.28
N ASP A 73 3.19 7.92 -8.01
CA ASP A 73 2.46 9.19 -8.00
C ASP A 73 1.64 9.39 -6.71
N GLY A 74 1.41 8.30 -5.95
CA GLY A 74 0.67 8.31 -4.69
C GLY A 74 -0.79 7.88 -4.82
N ASP A 75 -1.21 7.34 -5.97
CA ASP A 75 -2.52 6.73 -6.12
C ASP A 75 -2.59 5.41 -5.38
N ILE A 76 -3.70 5.18 -4.69
CA ILE A 76 -3.92 3.96 -3.90
C ILE A 76 -5.12 3.21 -4.49
N PHE A 77 -4.90 1.94 -4.78
CA PHE A 77 -5.91 1.00 -5.26
C PHE A 77 -6.10 -0.13 -4.25
N ASP A 78 -7.26 -0.16 -3.60
CA ASP A 78 -7.60 -1.17 -2.60
C ASP A 78 -8.80 -2.04 -3.06
N PRO A 79 -8.63 -3.37 -3.24
CA PRO A 79 -9.72 -4.27 -3.63
C PRO A 79 -10.83 -4.43 -2.59
N ALA A 80 -10.62 -3.99 -1.34
CA ALA A 80 -11.65 -3.95 -0.31
C ALA A 80 -12.66 -2.80 -0.51
N GLY A 81 -12.51 -2.01 -1.59
CA GLY A 81 -13.48 -1.00 -1.99
C GLY A 81 -13.15 0.43 -1.54
N THR A 82 -11.91 0.69 -1.12
CA THR A 82 -11.44 2.06 -0.85
C THR A 82 -10.66 2.57 -2.07
N LEU A 83 -11.38 3.17 -3.01
CA LEU A 83 -10.80 4.02 -4.06
C LEU A 83 -10.61 5.43 -3.46
N THR A 84 -9.54 5.64 -2.70
CA THR A 84 -9.14 7.00 -2.30
C THR A 84 -8.40 7.65 -3.47
N GLY A 85 -9.17 8.14 -4.44
CA GLY A 85 -8.67 9.13 -5.40
C GLY A 85 -8.52 10.46 -4.70
N GLY A 86 -7.27 10.89 -4.47
CA GLY A 86 -6.96 12.17 -3.86
C GLY A 86 -7.29 13.32 -4.81
N SER A 87 -8.49 13.88 -4.72
CA SER A 87 -8.66 15.28 -5.09
C SER A 87 -7.87 16.09 -4.08
N SER A 88 -6.83 16.77 -4.56
CA SER A 88 -6.05 17.74 -3.80
C SER A 88 -6.94 18.93 -3.46
N THR A 89 -7.80 18.82 -2.44
CA THR A 89 -8.52 19.98 -1.92
C THR A 89 -7.63 20.68 -0.90
N LYS A 90 -6.77 21.56 -1.40
CA LYS A 90 -6.36 22.74 -0.61
C LYS A 90 -7.63 23.55 -0.35
N SER A 91 -8.31 23.29 0.76
CA SER A 91 -9.40 24.16 1.21
C SER A 91 -9.44 24.14 2.72
N ASN A 92 -8.94 25.24 3.28
CA ASN A 92 -9.02 25.64 4.68
C ASN A 92 -10.46 25.58 5.19
N HIS A 93 -10.90 24.43 5.71
CA HIS A 93 -12.04 24.38 6.62
C HIS A 93 -11.75 23.38 7.72
N ALA A 94 -11.54 23.94 8.92
CA ALA A 94 -11.37 23.21 10.15
C ALA A 94 -12.64 22.38 10.45
N THR A 95 -12.49 21.06 10.52
CA THR A 95 -13.31 20.18 11.36
C THR A 95 -12.42 19.00 11.76
N ALA A 96 -12.06 18.98 13.03
CA ALA A 96 -11.26 17.92 13.63
C ALA A 96 -11.97 16.56 13.52
N ARG A 97 -11.34 15.56 12.92
CA ARG A 97 -11.27 14.21 13.48
C ARG A 97 -10.33 13.29 12.69
N GLY A 98 -9.27 12.88 13.38
CA GLY A 98 -8.36 11.82 12.97
C GLY A 98 -7.27 12.32 12.04
N GLU A 99 -6.07 12.48 12.58
CA GLU A 99 -4.84 12.28 11.80
C GLU A 99 -4.92 10.86 11.23
N GLN A 100 -5.60 10.71 10.10
CA GLN A 100 -5.49 9.52 9.27
C GLN A 100 -4.12 9.65 8.65
N SER A 101 -3.11 9.15 9.37
CA SER A 101 -1.78 8.87 8.85
C SER A 101 -1.99 8.08 7.56
N THR A 102 -2.04 8.78 6.43
CA THR A 102 -2.17 8.14 5.13
C THR A 102 -0.99 7.19 5.04
N SER A 103 -1.23 5.97 4.59
CA SER A 103 -0.18 4.95 4.50
C SER A 103 1.05 5.47 3.74
N LEU A 104 0.84 6.47 2.85
CA LEU A 104 1.86 7.24 2.15
C LEU A 104 2.74 8.12 3.06
N GLY A 105 2.18 8.81 4.06
CA GLY A 105 2.94 9.63 5.01
C GLY A 105 3.93 8.77 5.80
N ILE A 106 3.48 7.58 6.23
CA ILE A 106 4.33 6.62 6.93
C ILE A 106 5.45 6.09 6.01
N ILE A 107 5.14 5.75 4.75
CA ILE A 107 6.17 5.28 3.78
C ILE A 107 7.20 6.39 3.52
N ARG A 108 6.77 7.64 3.41
CA ARG A 108 7.64 8.77 3.10
C ARG A 108 8.52 9.20 4.28
N ASP A 109 8.01 9.13 5.50
CA ASP A 109 8.79 9.39 6.73
C ASP A 109 9.77 8.25 7.07
N LEU A 110 9.50 7.00 6.66
CA LEU A 110 10.42 5.87 6.87
C LEU A 110 11.49 5.69 5.78
N ALA A 111 11.36 6.36 4.64
CA ALA A 111 12.28 6.22 3.51
C ALA A 111 13.51 7.14 3.60
N ALA A 112 13.72 7.83 4.73
CA ALA A 112 14.95 8.60 5.00
C ALA A 112 16.19 7.70 5.18
#